data_AF-A0AAD4BY99-F1
#
_entry.id   AF-A0AAD4BY99-F1
#
_cell.length_a   1.000
_cell.length_b   1.000
_cell.length_c   1.000
_cell.angle_alpha   90.00
_cell.angle_beta   90.00
_cell.angle_gamma   90.00
#
_symmetry.space_group_name_H-M   'P 1'
#
loop_
_entity.id
_entity.type
_entity.pdbx_description
1 polymer ?
#
loop_
_entity_poly.entity_id
_entity_poly.type
_entity_poly.pdbx_seq_one_letter_code
_entity_poly.pdbx_strand_id
1 'polypeptide(L)'
;MSISRLLHEFQPLFRMLDEPLRGAPTLYGFPHRSFLADPFLASPTTVHPALDLTEEGDNYVVEAELPGVKKENIDISVGDGGRSVTIQGRTSSRRSGDTSESTTESSTTQGEGTGAIVSSSETPSNQLTTERLYSGTSSFTRTVWLPHSIDSSKITAKLTDGVLTLRAPKMEDKESIKINVD
;
A
#
# COMPACT_ATOMS: atom_id res chain seq x y z
N MET A 1 58.00 -2.88 19.25
CA MET A 1 56.90 -2.99 20.21
C MET A 1 55.85 -1.96 19.83
N SER A 2 54.64 -2.40 19.54
CA SER A 2 53.59 -1.61 18.87
C SER A 2 52.79 -0.76 19.86
N ILE A 3 52.49 0.49 19.50
CA ILE A 3 51.64 1.44 20.25
C ILE A 3 50.13 1.10 20.10
N SER A 4 49.82 -0.08 19.56
CA SER A 4 48.45 -0.59 19.36
C SER A 4 47.77 -1.10 20.65
N ARG A 5 47.86 -0.38 21.78
CA ARG A 5 47.26 -0.89 23.03
C ARG A 5 46.90 0.16 24.08
N LEU A 6 46.35 1.31 23.68
CA LEU A 6 45.81 2.27 24.66
C LEU A 6 44.60 3.07 24.17
N LEU A 7 43.73 2.47 23.35
CA LEU A 7 42.41 3.03 23.00
C LEU A 7 41.31 1.94 23.02
N HIS A 8 41.39 1.01 23.97
CA HIS A 8 40.40 -0.05 24.18
C HIS A 8 39.51 0.17 25.42
N GLU A 9 39.25 1.42 25.82
CA GLU A 9 38.40 1.68 27.01
C GLU A 9 37.28 2.72 26.81
N PHE A 10 37.11 3.30 25.61
CA PHE A 10 35.97 4.20 25.32
C PHE A 10 35.10 3.69 24.17
N GLN A 11 34.67 2.44 24.28
CA GLN A 11 33.63 1.83 23.43
C GLN A 11 32.37 1.32 24.18
N PRO A 12 32.13 1.51 25.49
CA PRO A 12 30.86 1.06 26.09
C PRO A 12 29.79 2.15 26.27
N LEU A 13 30.00 3.40 25.80
CA LEU A 13 29.00 4.48 25.97
C LEU A 13 28.14 4.78 24.72
N PHE A 14 28.41 4.13 23.59
CA PHE A 14 27.58 4.21 22.37
C PHE A 14 27.07 2.82 21.92
N ARG A 15 26.92 1.85 22.84
CA ARG A 15 26.17 0.60 22.60
C ARG A 15 24.77 0.59 23.20
N MET A 16 24.25 1.74 23.65
CA MET A 16 22.88 1.87 24.16
C MET A 16 21.94 2.68 23.24
N LEU A 17 22.37 2.94 21.99
CA LEU A 17 21.53 3.60 20.98
C LEU A 17 21.54 2.90 19.60
N ASP A 18 22.16 1.72 19.50
CA ASP A 18 22.27 0.98 18.23
C ASP A 18 21.80 -0.47 18.35
N GLU A 19 20.88 -0.75 19.28
CA GLU A 19 20.09 -1.98 19.28
C GLU A 19 18.65 -1.71 18.84
N PRO A 20 18.32 -1.99 17.57
CA PRO A 20 17.03 -2.55 17.25
C PRO A 20 17.22 -4.04 16.94
N LEU A 21 16.58 -4.88 17.76
CA LEU A 21 15.96 -6.14 17.30
C LEU A 21 16.87 -7.36 17.09
N ARG A 22 17.66 -7.78 18.08
CA ARG A 22 17.99 -9.21 18.20
C ARG A 22 17.75 -9.76 19.60
N GLY A 23 16.59 -10.40 19.76
CA GLY A 23 16.46 -11.58 20.60
C GLY A 23 15.56 -11.44 21.83
N ALA A 24 14.25 -11.31 21.63
CA ALA A 24 13.31 -11.83 22.62
C ALA A 24 13.16 -13.35 22.39
N PRO A 25 13.29 -14.19 23.44
CA PRO A 25 13.15 -15.62 23.29
C PRO A 25 11.71 -15.99 22.91
N THR A 26 11.62 -16.87 21.93
CA THR A 26 10.41 -17.52 21.43
C THR A 26 9.69 -18.24 22.58
N LEU A 27 8.48 -17.80 22.90
CA LEU A 27 7.54 -18.58 23.70
C LEU A 27 6.24 -18.70 22.89
N TYR A 28 5.94 -19.94 22.46
CA TYR A 28 4.69 -20.39 21.84
C TYR A 28 4.12 -19.59 20.64
N GLY A 29 4.39 -20.09 19.43
CA GLY A 29 3.30 -20.55 18.56
C GLY A 29 2.43 -19.53 17.81
N PHE A 30 2.85 -18.28 17.62
CA PHE A 30 2.19 -17.37 16.67
C PHE A 30 3.22 -16.72 15.75
N PRO A 31 3.03 -16.70 14.41
CA PRO A 31 3.87 -15.90 13.54
C PRO A 31 3.68 -14.43 13.91
N HIS A 32 4.75 -13.80 14.41
CA HIS A 32 4.79 -12.36 14.63
C HIS A 32 4.60 -11.67 13.27
N ARG A 33 3.37 -11.33 12.91
CA ARG A 33 3.14 -10.19 12.02
C ARG A 33 3.72 -9.00 12.76
N SER A 34 4.78 -8.40 12.21
CA SER A 34 5.41 -7.20 12.76
C SER A 34 4.32 -6.18 13.07
N PHE A 35 4.14 -5.84 14.36
CA PHE A 35 3.15 -4.86 14.82
C PHE A 35 3.35 -3.47 14.18
N LEU A 36 4.57 -3.18 13.70
CA LEU A 36 4.96 -1.97 12.96
C LEU A 36 4.69 -2.04 11.43
N ALA A 37 4.06 -3.11 10.94
CA ALA A 37 3.64 -3.29 9.55
C ALA A 37 2.11 -3.45 9.43
N ASP A 38 1.36 -2.95 10.41
CA ASP A 38 -0.08 -2.78 10.29
C ASP A 38 -0.36 -1.56 9.38
N PRO A 39 -1.17 -1.68 8.30
CA PRO A 39 -1.60 -0.55 7.48
C PRO A 39 -2.27 0.59 8.26
N PHE A 40 -2.58 0.41 9.55
CA PHE A 40 -3.01 1.48 10.45
C PHE A 40 -1.91 2.51 10.82
N LEU A 41 -0.61 2.17 10.70
CA LEU A 41 0.52 3.06 11.07
C LEU A 41 1.32 3.58 9.85
N ALA A 42 0.78 3.48 8.63
CA ALA A 42 1.51 3.79 7.40
C ALA A 42 1.73 5.30 7.15
N SER A 43 2.91 5.59 6.58
CA SER A 43 3.44 6.83 5.98
C SER A 43 2.43 7.95 5.63
N PRO A 44 2.73 9.23 5.93
CA PRO A 44 1.82 10.38 5.80
C PRO A 44 1.38 10.77 4.36
N THR A 45 1.71 9.97 3.34
CA THR A 45 1.43 10.27 1.92
C THR A 45 0.39 9.34 1.26
N THR A 46 -0.05 8.28 1.94
CA THR A 46 -1.01 7.31 1.38
C THR A 46 -2.44 7.75 1.66
N VAL A 47 -3.22 7.96 0.60
CA VAL A 47 -4.67 8.12 0.73
C VAL A 47 -5.27 6.79 1.16
N HIS A 48 -6.05 6.81 2.24
CA HIS A 48 -6.82 5.66 2.71
C HIS A 48 -8.28 5.87 2.34
N PRO A 49 -8.72 5.48 1.14
CA PRO A 49 -10.09 5.73 0.70
C PRO A 49 -11.06 5.10 1.70
N ALA A 50 -12.19 5.79 1.94
CA ALA A 50 -13.27 5.24 2.75
C ALA A 50 -13.75 3.95 2.09
N LEU A 51 -14.02 2.94 2.92
CA LEU A 51 -14.43 1.64 2.45
C LEU A 51 -15.45 1.04 3.41
N ASP A 52 -16.54 0.55 2.84
CA ASP A 52 -17.58 -0.19 3.53
C ASP A 52 -17.66 -1.63 2.98
N LEU A 53 -17.95 -2.58 3.88
CA LEU A 53 -18.20 -3.98 3.55
C LEU A 53 -19.55 -4.39 4.16
N THR A 54 -20.48 -4.76 3.29
CA THR A 54 -21.83 -5.20 3.66
C THR A 54 -22.07 -6.62 3.20
N GLU A 55 -22.82 -7.38 4.00
CA GLU A 55 -23.27 -8.73 3.66
C GLU A 55 -24.74 -8.69 3.21
N GLU A 56 -24.99 -9.02 1.94
CA GLU A 56 -26.31 -9.11 1.33
C GLU A 56 -26.63 -10.57 0.98
N GLY A 57 -27.17 -11.33 1.94
CA GLY A 57 -27.52 -12.74 1.74
C GLY A 57 -26.32 -13.56 1.28
N ASP A 58 -26.32 -14.01 0.03
CA ASP A 58 -25.23 -14.81 -0.55
C ASP A 58 -24.12 -13.98 -1.21
N ASN A 59 -24.10 -12.67 -1.01
CA ASN A 59 -23.10 -11.78 -1.60
C ASN A 59 -22.45 -10.89 -0.55
N TYR A 60 -21.17 -10.57 -0.75
CA TYR A 60 -20.54 -9.43 -0.13
C TYR A 60 -20.55 -8.25 -1.10
N VAL A 61 -20.86 -7.05 -0.57
CA VAL A 61 -20.80 -5.79 -1.28
C VAL A 61 -19.71 -4.94 -0.64
N VAL A 62 -18.64 -4.68 -1.38
CA VAL A 62 -17.55 -3.80 -0.97
C VAL A 62 -17.67 -2.49 -1.73
N GLU A 63 -17.78 -1.38 -1.01
CA GLU A 63 -17.88 -0.05 -1.59
C GLU A 63 -16.66 0.79 -1.17
N ALA A 64 -15.97 1.39 -2.12
CA ALA A 64 -14.81 2.23 -1.87
C ALA A 64 -14.97 3.59 -2.55
N GLU A 65 -14.75 4.67 -1.80
CA GLU A 65 -14.80 6.04 -2.32
C GLU A 65 -13.47 6.41 -2.98
N LEU A 66 -13.47 6.51 -4.31
CA LEU A 66 -12.31 6.73 -5.17
C LEU A 66 -12.48 7.96 -6.09
N PRO A 67 -12.66 9.18 -5.53
CA PRO A 67 -12.88 10.37 -6.34
C PRO A 67 -11.68 10.68 -7.24
N GLY A 68 -11.94 10.90 -8.53
CA GLY A 68 -10.91 11.28 -9.51
C GLY A 68 -9.98 10.14 -9.98
N VAL A 69 -10.21 8.90 -9.53
CA VAL A 69 -9.48 7.72 -10.01
C VAL A 69 -10.13 7.20 -11.29
N LYS A 70 -9.33 6.98 -12.33
CA LYS A 70 -9.82 6.39 -13.59
C LYS A 70 -9.94 4.88 -13.47
N LYS A 71 -10.88 4.28 -14.21
CA LYS A 71 -11.10 2.82 -14.23
C LYS A 71 -9.82 2.05 -14.60
N GLU A 72 -9.04 2.56 -15.56
CA GLU A 72 -7.78 1.92 -15.98
C GLU A 72 -6.68 1.95 -14.90
N ASN A 73 -6.80 2.80 -13.88
CA ASN A 73 -5.80 2.96 -12.81
C ASN A 73 -6.20 2.20 -11.54
N ILE A 74 -7.19 1.32 -11.59
CA ILE A 74 -7.66 0.52 -10.46
C ILE A 74 -7.31 -0.94 -10.73
N ASP A 75 -6.59 -1.56 -9.80
CA ASP A 75 -6.31 -2.99 -9.77
C ASP A 75 -7.05 -3.62 -8.59
N ILE A 76 -7.75 -4.72 -8.86
CA ILE A 76 -8.49 -5.47 -7.83
C ILE A 76 -7.97 -6.90 -7.86
N SER A 77 -7.46 -7.35 -6.74
CA SER A 77 -6.97 -8.72 -6.57
C SER A 77 -7.69 -9.42 -5.44
N VAL A 78 -7.88 -10.73 -5.61
CA VAL A 78 -8.46 -11.60 -4.59
C VAL A 78 -7.37 -12.54 -4.09
N GLY A 79 -7.13 -12.52 -2.78
CA GLY A 79 -6.11 -13.30 -2.12
C GLY A 79 -6.68 -14.39 -1.21
N ASP A 80 -5.78 -15.13 -0.59
CA ASP A 80 -6.07 -16.04 0.53
C ASP A 80 -7.20 -17.05 0.25
N GLY A 81 -7.26 -17.58 -0.98
CA GLY A 81 -8.29 -18.54 -1.39
C GLY A 81 -9.71 -17.95 -1.42
N GLY A 82 -9.84 -16.66 -1.74
CA GLY A 82 -11.12 -15.96 -1.78
C GLY A 82 -11.49 -15.24 -0.48
N ARG A 83 -10.57 -15.14 0.48
CA ARG A 83 -10.84 -14.54 1.81
C ARG A 83 -10.33 -13.13 1.98
N SER A 84 -9.62 -12.59 0.99
CA SER A 84 -9.21 -11.19 1.00
C SER A 84 -9.47 -10.55 -0.35
N VAL A 85 -9.91 -9.29 -0.32
CA VAL A 85 -10.04 -8.45 -1.52
C VAL A 85 -9.13 -7.24 -1.31
N THR A 86 -8.23 -7.04 -2.26
CA THR A 86 -7.27 -5.93 -2.24
C THR A 86 -7.57 -5.00 -3.41
N ILE A 87 -7.80 -3.72 -3.10
CA ILE A 87 -8.08 -2.66 -4.06
C ILE A 87 -6.88 -1.72 -4.05
N GLN A 88 -6.24 -1.57 -5.21
CA GLN A 88 -5.09 -0.72 -5.42
C GLN A 88 -5.38 0.28 -6.53
N GLY A 89 -4.76 1.45 -6.46
CA GLY A 89 -4.84 2.38 -7.57
C GLY A 89 -4.06 3.65 -7.37
N ARG A 90 -4.11 4.52 -8.38
CA ARG A 90 -3.44 5.82 -8.37
C ARG A 90 -4.29 6.90 -9.03
N THR A 91 -4.36 8.08 -8.41
CA THR A 91 -4.96 9.26 -9.06
C THR A 91 -3.95 9.89 -10.03
N SER A 92 -4.36 10.22 -11.25
CA SER A 92 -3.47 10.83 -12.25
C SER A 92 -3.54 12.36 -12.14
N SER A 93 -2.49 13.03 -11.64
CA SER A 93 -2.41 14.49 -11.76
C SER A 93 -2.21 14.89 -13.21
N ARG A 94 -3.05 15.81 -13.69
CA ARG A 94 -2.86 16.54 -14.93
C ARG A 94 -1.79 17.62 -14.74
N ARG A 95 -0.54 17.22 -14.43
CA ARG A 95 0.64 18.08 -14.57
C ARG A 95 1.35 17.63 -15.84
N SER A 96 1.39 18.49 -16.84
CA SER A 96 2.41 18.38 -17.88
C SER A 96 3.77 18.53 -17.18
N GLY A 97 4.66 17.56 -17.35
CA GLY A 97 5.94 17.48 -16.63
C GLY A 97 6.15 16.10 -16.05
N ASP A 98 6.60 15.18 -16.91
CA ASP A 98 7.14 13.88 -16.52
C ASP A 98 8.34 14.08 -15.60
N THR A 99 8.26 13.62 -14.36
CA THR A 99 9.44 13.30 -13.54
C THR A 99 9.02 12.21 -12.56
N SER A 100 9.37 10.98 -12.93
CA SER A 100 9.62 9.91 -11.97
C SER A 100 10.70 10.36 -10.99
N GLU A 101 10.33 10.63 -9.75
CA GLU A 101 11.28 10.67 -8.64
C GLU A 101 10.90 9.58 -7.64
N SER A 102 11.50 8.42 -7.86
CA SER A 102 11.80 7.43 -6.85
C SER A 102 13.17 7.80 -6.27
N THR A 103 13.19 8.58 -5.19
CA THR A 103 14.42 8.83 -4.44
C THR A 103 14.44 7.91 -3.23
N THR A 104 15.01 6.72 -3.42
CA THR A 104 15.77 6.03 -2.39
C THR A 104 17.24 6.25 -2.76
N GLU A 105 17.91 7.10 -2.00
CA GLU A 105 19.32 7.41 -2.16
C GLU A 105 20.17 6.15 -1.92
N SER A 106 21.06 5.84 -2.87
CA SER A 106 22.49 5.62 -2.62
C SER A 106 23.17 5.07 -3.88
N SER A 107 23.67 5.96 -4.76
CA SER A 107 24.94 5.76 -5.46
C SER A 107 25.38 7.04 -6.18
N THR A 108 26.41 7.67 -5.63
CA THR A 108 27.20 8.75 -6.22
C THR A 108 27.98 8.23 -7.42
N THR A 109 27.97 8.94 -8.57
CA THR A 109 29.18 9.35 -9.33
C THR A 109 28.81 10.46 -10.33
N GLN A 110 29.66 11.50 -10.39
CA GLN A 110 29.58 12.67 -11.25
C GLN A 110 29.86 12.37 -12.74
N GLY A 111 29.30 13.17 -13.63
CA GLY A 111 29.73 13.30 -15.02
C GLY A 111 29.02 14.46 -15.74
N GLU A 112 29.77 15.52 -16.04
CA GLU A 112 29.38 16.70 -16.83
C GLU A 112 29.03 16.35 -18.28
N GLY A 113 28.09 17.10 -18.88
CA GLY A 113 27.74 16.98 -20.29
C GLY A 113 26.78 18.06 -20.74
N THR A 114 27.33 19.20 -21.12
CA THR A 114 26.69 20.39 -21.68
C THR A 114 25.89 20.07 -22.94
N GLY A 115 24.61 20.42 -22.97
CA GLY A 115 23.76 20.28 -24.16
C GLY A 115 22.51 21.14 -24.02
N ALA A 116 22.57 22.34 -24.59
CA ALA A 116 21.45 23.26 -24.66
C ALA A 116 20.29 22.63 -25.43
N ILE A 117 19.23 22.25 -24.72
CA ILE A 117 17.96 21.83 -25.32
C ILE A 117 16.95 22.93 -25.03
N VAL A 118 16.69 23.65 -26.11
CA VAL A 118 15.66 24.66 -26.37
C VAL A 118 14.41 24.40 -25.52
N SER A 119 14.22 25.24 -24.51
CA SER A 119 13.02 25.28 -23.68
C SER A 119 11.87 25.79 -24.53
N SER A 120 11.06 24.85 -25.03
CA SER A 120 9.84 25.13 -25.77
C SER A 120 8.92 25.98 -24.90
N SER A 121 8.57 27.13 -25.45
CA SER A 121 7.64 28.13 -24.91
C SER A 121 6.34 27.51 -24.40
N GLU A 122 6.23 27.35 -23.09
CA GLU A 122 4.95 27.21 -22.41
C GLU A 122 4.50 28.61 -21.95
N THR A 123 3.29 29.01 -22.36
CA THR A 123 2.70 30.29 -21.96
C THR A 123 2.63 30.36 -20.42
N PRO A 124 3.09 31.45 -19.77
CA PRO A 124 3.07 31.53 -18.32
C PRO A 124 1.61 31.60 -17.82
N SER A 125 1.08 30.46 -17.36
CA SER A 125 -0.23 30.43 -16.72
C SER A 125 -0.12 31.13 -15.37
N ASN A 126 -0.77 32.28 -15.22
CA ASN A 126 -0.80 33.00 -13.95
C ASN A 126 -1.89 32.39 -13.04
N GLN A 127 -1.51 31.45 -12.19
CA GLN A 127 -2.44 30.76 -11.27
C GLN A 127 -2.80 31.68 -10.10
N LEU A 128 -4.07 32.06 -9.99
CA LEU A 128 -4.52 33.09 -9.05
C LEU A 128 -5.03 32.56 -7.69
N THR A 129 -5.50 31.30 -7.59
CA THR A 129 -5.86 30.60 -6.33
C THR A 129 -5.89 29.07 -6.56
N THR A 130 -5.58 28.26 -5.54
CA THR A 130 -5.66 26.79 -5.59
C THR A 130 -6.19 26.23 -4.27
N GLU A 131 -7.20 25.38 -4.34
CA GLU A 131 -7.58 24.48 -3.25
C GLU A 131 -7.41 23.05 -3.73
N ARG A 132 -6.72 22.25 -2.93
CA ARG A 132 -6.49 20.83 -3.16
C ARG A 132 -6.49 20.14 -1.81
N LEU A 133 -7.08 18.95 -1.81
CA LEU A 133 -6.77 17.73 -1.04
C LEU A 133 -8.10 16.98 -0.93
N TYR A 134 -8.29 15.90 -1.67
CA TYR A 134 -7.84 14.59 -1.19
C TYR A 134 -6.73 14.01 -2.10
N SER A 135 -5.49 14.35 -1.70
CA SER A 135 -4.13 14.01 -2.19
C SER A 135 -3.87 13.86 -3.69
N GLY A 136 -3.13 14.83 -4.26
CA GLY A 136 -2.60 14.78 -5.62
C GLY A 136 -1.70 13.56 -5.84
N THR A 137 -1.68 13.03 -7.07
CA THR A 137 -0.97 11.80 -7.49
C THR A 137 -0.68 10.80 -6.36
N SER A 138 -1.70 10.42 -5.61
CA SER A 138 -1.58 9.47 -4.52
C SER A 138 -1.92 8.08 -5.02
N SER A 139 -1.09 7.11 -4.64
CA SER A 139 -1.44 5.71 -4.73
C SER A 139 -2.08 5.27 -3.42
N PHE A 140 -3.02 4.33 -3.51
CA PHE A 140 -3.65 3.73 -2.36
C PHE A 140 -3.65 2.21 -2.51
N THR A 141 -3.65 1.54 -1.35
CA THR A 141 -3.84 0.10 -1.22
C THR A 141 -4.75 -0.13 -0.03
N ARG A 142 -5.89 -0.79 -0.26
CA ARG A 142 -6.81 -1.22 0.80
C ARG A 142 -7.07 -2.71 0.66
N THR A 143 -6.90 -3.43 1.74
CA THR A 143 -7.23 -4.85 1.81
C THR A 143 -8.32 -5.05 2.84
N VAL A 144 -9.34 -5.82 2.47
CA VAL A 144 -10.41 -6.26 3.37
C VAL A 144 -10.42 -7.77 3.47
N TRP A 145 -10.65 -8.26 4.68
CA TRP A 145 -10.76 -9.68 4.97
C TRP A 145 -12.22 -10.06 5.05
N LEU A 146 -12.58 -11.14 4.36
CA LEU A 146 -13.93 -11.66 4.30
C LEU A 146 -14.07 -12.84 5.28
N PRO A 147 -15.21 -12.94 5.99
CA PRO A 147 -15.46 -14.06 6.88
C PRO A 147 -15.45 -15.41 6.16
N HIS A 148 -16.08 -15.46 4.98
CA HIS A 148 -16.17 -16.63 4.10
C HIS A 148 -15.50 -16.37 2.76
N SER A 149 -15.04 -17.43 2.11
CA SER A 149 -14.47 -17.33 0.76
C SER A 149 -15.53 -16.92 -0.27
N ILE A 150 -15.10 -16.19 -1.30
CA ILE A 150 -15.93 -15.79 -2.45
C ILE A 150 -15.61 -16.60 -3.71
N ASP A 151 -16.58 -16.70 -4.62
CA ASP A 151 -16.38 -17.23 -5.96
C ASP A 151 -15.74 -16.15 -6.85
N SER A 152 -14.43 -16.25 -7.06
CA SER A 152 -13.65 -15.30 -7.86
C SER A 152 -14.06 -15.24 -9.33
N SER A 153 -14.73 -16.27 -9.86
CA SER A 153 -15.17 -16.32 -11.25
C SER A 153 -16.39 -15.45 -11.55
N LYS A 154 -17.16 -15.08 -10.51
CA LYS A 154 -18.45 -14.37 -10.63
C LYS A 154 -18.45 -12.97 -10.00
N ILE A 155 -17.28 -12.44 -9.68
CA ILE A 155 -17.17 -11.09 -9.11
C ILE A 155 -17.50 -10.04 -10.18
N THR A 156 -18.26 -9.03 -9.80
CA THR A 156 -18.55 -7.87 -10.65
C THR A 156 -18.11 -6.58 -9.97
N ALA A 157 -17.59 -5.63 -10.74
CA ALA A 157 -17.15 -4.33 -10.24
C ALA A 157 -17.71 -3.20 -11.11
N LYS A 158 -18.15 -2.12 -10.47
CA LYS A 158 -18.65 -0.91 -11.15
C LYS A 158 -18.09 0.33 -10.46
N LEU A 159 -17.59 1.28 -11.25
CA LEU A 159 -17.22 2.61 -10.78
C LEU A 159 -18.23 3.61 -11.33
N THR A 160 -19.00 4.22 -10.43
CA THR A 160 -20.06 5.21 -10.74
C THR A 160 -19.90 6.39 -9.79
N ASP A 161 -19.87 7.61 -10.32
CA ASP A 161 -19.76 8.86 -9.53
C ASP A 161 -18.61 8.88 -8.50
N GLY A 162 -17.51 8.21 -8.82
CA GLY A 162 -16.34 8.11 -7.94
C GLY A 162 -16.44 7.04 -6.85
N VAL A 163 -17.51 6.24 -6.81
CA VAL A 163 -17.67 5.11 -5.88
C VAL A 163 -17.49 3.79 -6.64
N LEU A 164 -16.53 2.99 -6.18
CA LEU A 164 -16.30 1.63 -6.66
C LEU A 164 -17.13 0.66 -5.84
N THR A 165 -18.12 0.03 -6.47
CA THR A 165 -18.93 -1.05 -5.89
C THR A 165 -18.49 -2.38 -6.46
N LEU A 166 -18.06 -3.29 -5.60
CA LEU A 166 -17.70 -4.67 -5.92
C LEU A 166 -18.73 -5.63 -5.30
N ARG A 167 -19.37 -6.44 -6.13
CA ARG A 167 -20.28 -7.51 -5.70
C ARG A 167 -19.60 -8.84 -5.89
N ALA A 168 -19.39 -9.55 -4.79
CA ALA A 168 -18.71 -10.82 -4.74
C ALA A 168 -19.63 -11.89 -4.15
N PRO A 169 -20.09 -12.87 -4.95
CA PRO A 169 -20.84 -14.00 -4.45
C PRO A 169 -20.02 -14.84 -3.49
N LYS A 170 -20.62 -15.27 -2.38
CA LYS A 170 -20.02 -16.24 -1.46
C LYS A 170 -19.82 -17.57 -2.19
N MET A 171 -18.76 -18.27 -1.83
CA MET A 171 -18.56 -19.64 -2.27
C MET A 171 -19.61 -20.53 -1.60
N GLU A 172 -20.19 -21.48 -2.33
CA GLU A 172 -21.08 -22.48 -1.74
C GLU A 172 -20.32 -23.27 -0.66
N ASP A 173 -20.91 -23.35 0.54
CA ASP A 173 -20.34 -24.15 1.62
C ASP A 173 -20.33 -25.62 1.21
N LYS A 174 -19.20 -26.28 1.44
CA LYS A 174 -19.14 -27.73 1.27
C LYS A 174 -20.06 -28.36 2.32
N GLU A 175 -20.98 -29.20 1.84
CA GLU A 175 -21.90 -29.99 2.69
C GLU A 175 -21.17 -30.63 3.88
N SER A 176 -21.83 -30.64 5.04
CA SER A 176 -21.25 -31.16 6.27
C SER A 176 -20.80 -32.61 6.11
N ILE A 177 -19.54 -32.89 6.47
CA ILE A 177 -19.00 -34.26 6.46
C ILE A 177 -19.31 -34.91 7.80
N LYS A 178 -19.98 -36.07 7.79
CA LYS A 178 -20.14 -36.89 8.99
C LYS A 178 -18.81 -37.53 9.35
N ILE A 179 -18.30 -37.20 10.53
CA ILE A 179 -17.11 -37.83 11.11
C ILE A 179 -17.60 -38.91 12.08
N ASN A 180 -17.25 -40.17 11.79
CA ASN A 180 -17.50 -41.25 12.73
C ASN A 180 -16.47 -41.18 13.86
N VAL A 181 -16.92 -41.37 15.09
CA VAL A 181 -16.07 -41.44 16.29
C VAL A 181 -15.87 -42.91 16.60
N ASP A 182 -14.62 -43.35 16.68
CA ASP A 182 -14.19 -44.68 17.12
C ASP A 182 -14.07 -44.76 18.65
#